data_AF-A0A9K3IPJ3-F1
#
_entry.id   AF-A0A9K3IPJ3-F1
#
_cell.length_a   1.000
_cell.length_b   1.000
_cell.length_c   1.000
_cell.angle_alpha   90.00
_cell.angle_beta   90.00
_cell.angle_gamma   90.00
#
_symmetry.space_group_name_H-M   'P 1'
#
loop_
_entity.id
_entity.type
_entity.pdbx_description
1 polymer ?
#
loop_
_entity_poly.entity_id
_entity_poly.type
_entity_poly.pdbx_seq_one_letter_code
_entity_poly.pdbx_strand_id
1 'polypeptide(L)' 'MTDAFKVFDKDGDGYISAKELQTALVKLGFAEGNEIGRVEMMISFVDRNHDGLVNFTEFKDMMHNVIVLR' A
#
# COMPACT_ATOMS: atom_id res chain seq x y z
N MET A 1 7.07 -10.19 5.74
CA MET A 1 5.87 -9.36 5.51
C MET A 1 5.72 -8.27 6.56
N THR A 2 5.91 -8.56 7.85
CA THR A 2 5.87 -7.54 8.92
C THR A 2 6.91 -6.43 8.75
N ASP A 3 8.16 -6.75 8.41
CA ASP A 3 9.18 -5.72 8.21
C ASP A 3 8.90 -4.86 6.98
N ALA A 4 8.38 -5.47 5.91
CA ALA A 4 7.93 -4.73 4.73
C ALA A 4 6.77 -3.80 5.10
N PHE A 5 5.76 -4.27 5.82
CA PHE A 5 4.64 -3.45 6.27
C PHE A 5 5.12 -2.19 7.02
N LYS A 6 6.09 -2.33 7.94
CA LYS A 6 6.72 -1.20 8.66
C LYS A 6 7.55 -0.26 7.77
N VAL A 7 7.93 -0.67 6.56
CA VAL A 7 8.55 0.24 5.59
C VAL A 7 7.49 1.15 4.98
N PHE A 8 6.27 0.66 4.79
CA PHE A 8 5.15 1.42 4.26
C PHE A 8 4.48 2.27 5.35
N ASP A 9 4.07 1.67 6.47
CA ASP A 9 3.49 2.33 7.66
C ASP A 9 4.57 3.20 8.35
N LYS A 10 4.53 4.52 8.14
CA LYS A 10 5.57 5.45 8.58
C LYS A 10 5.29 6.05 9.94
N ASP A 11 4.02 6.30 10.25
CA ASP A 11 3.64 6.86 11.54
C ASP A 11 3.37 5.79 12.61
N GLY A 12 3.25 4.52 12.22
CA GLY A 12 3.12 3.38 13.12
C GLY A 12 1.71 3.20 13.67
N ASP A 13 0.69 3.74 12.99
CA ASP A 13 -0.71 3.62 13.41
C ASP A 13 -1.31 2.22 13.15
N GLY A 14 -0.58 1.36 12.44
CA GLY A 14 -0.98 0.00 12.10
C GLY A 14 -1.74 -0.12 10.78
N TYR A 15 -1.81 0.96 10.00
CA TYR A 15 -2.41 1.05 8.69
C TYR A 15 -1.41 1.64 7.69
N ILE A 16 -1.71 1.51 6.40
CA ILE A 16 -0.98 2.20 5.34
C ILE A 16 -1.97 3.10 4.63
N SER A 17 -1.75 4.41 4.76
CA SER A 17 -2.50 5.41 4.01
C SER A 17 -2.07 5.47 2.54
N ALA A 18 -2.91 6.05 1.68
CA ALA A 18 -2.56 6.31 0.28
C ALA A 18 -1.25 7.12 0.14
N LYS A 19 -1.02 8.08 1.03
CA LYS A 19 0.19 8.92 1.03
C LYS A 19 1.45 8.13 1.39
N GLU A 20 1.34 7.24 2.36
CA GLU A 20 2.45 6.36 2.76
C GLU A 20 2.79 5.35 1.69
N LEU A 21 1.76 4.70 1.12
CA LEU A 21 1.92 3.80 -0.01
C LEU A 21 2.57 4.51 -1.19
N GLN A 22 2.08 5.70 -1.56
CA GLN A 22 2.67 6.52 -2.62
C GLN A 22 4.15 6.83 -2.35
N THR A 23 4.45 7.30 -1.14
CA THR A 23 5.81 7.66 -0.74
C THR A 23 6.75 6.46 -0.83
N ALA A 24 6.31 5.28 -0.40
CA ALA A 24 7.09 4.07 -0.46
C ALA A 24 7.29 3.59 -1.91
N LEU A 25 6.24 3.60 -2.75
CA LEU A 25 6.30 3.23 -4.16
C LEU A 25 7.29 4.12 -4.93
N VAL A 26 7.23 5.44 -4.74
CA VAL A 26 8.19 6.38 -5.35
C VAL A 26 9.61 6.09 -4.89
N LYS A 27 9.84 5.87 -3.59
CA LYS A 27 11.18 5.56 -3.04
C LYS A 27 11.74 4.25 -3.56
N LEU A 28 10.88 3.27 -3.85
CA LEU A 28 11.25 1.98 -4.40
C LEU A 28 11.36 1.98 -5.94
N GLY A 29 11.03 3.10 -6.60
CA GLY A 29 11.11 3.26 -8.05
C GLY A 29 9.93 2.70 -8.84
N PHE A 30 8.81 2.41 -8.17
CA PHE A 30 7.58 1.97 -8.81
C PHE A 30 6.83 3.15 -9.44
N ALA A 31 6.46 3.01 -10.72
CA ALA A 31 5.82 4.09 -11.48
C ALA A 31 4.41 4.42 -10.98
N GLU A 32 3.75 3.47 -10.33
CA GLU A 32 2.44 3.57 -9.69
C GLU A 32 2.42 4.68 -8.64
N GLY A 33 3.53 4.92 -7.95
CA GLY A 33 3.65 5.99 -6.95
C GLY A 33 3.66 7.40 -7.55
N ASN A 34 3.84 7.58 -8.86
CA ASN A 34 3.91 8.90 -9.47
C ASN A 34 2.55 9.61 -9.58
N GLU A 35 1.44 8.87 -9.43
CA GLU A 35 0.08 9.39 -9.58
C GLU A 35 -0.80 8.92 -8.43
N ILE A 36 -1.31 9.84 -7.62
CA ILE A 36 -2.08 9.49 -6.41
C ILE A 36 -3.34 8.67 -6.75
N GLY A 37 -4.01 8.97 -7.87
CA GLY A 37 -5.20 8.24 -8.30
C GLY A 37 -4.91 6.75 -8.62
N ARG A 38 -3.69 6.41 -9.05
CA ARG A 38 -3.29 5.00 -9.23
C ARG A 38 -3.14 4.30 -7.89
N VAL A 39 -2.55 4.99 -6.91
CA VAL A 39 -2.39 4.46 -5.55
C VAL A 39 -3.75 4.24 -4.89
N GLU A 40 -4.66 5.19 -5.01
CA GLU A 40 -6.04 5.06 -4.52
C GLU A 40 -6.77 3.90 -5.20
N MET A 41 -6.57 3.71 -6.51
CA MET A 41 -7.11 2.55 -7.23
C MET A 41 -6.52 1.23 -6.72
N MET A 42 -5.23 1.17 -6.39
CA MET A 42 -4.61 -0.03 -5.83
C MET A 42 -5.18 -0.38 -4.46
N ILE A 43 -5.44 0.63 -3.62
CA ILE A 43 -6.07 0.45 -2.31
C ILE A 43 -7.48 -0.10 -2.47
N SER A 44 -8.28 0.48 -3.37
CA SER A 44 -9.68 0.06 -3.55
C SER A 44 -9.85 -1.39 -4.01
N PHE A 45 -8.83 -2.02 -4.60
CA PHE A 45 -8.85 -3.44 -4.95
C PHE A 45 -8.71 -4.38 -3.74
N VAL A 46 -8.16 -3.91 -2.63
CA VAL A 46 -7.87 -4.74 -1.44
C VAL A 46 -8.56 -4.25 -0.17
N ASP A 47 -9.06 -3.02 -0.15
CA ASP A 47 -9.80 -2.41 0.95
C ASP A 47 -11.16 -3.10 1.13
N ARG A 48 -11.20 -4.12 2.00
CA ARG A 48 -12.39 -4.97 2.22
C ARG A 48 -13.32 -4.39 3.26
N ASN A 49 -12.77 -3.60 4.20
CA ASN A 49 -13.53 -2.98 5.27
C ASN A 49 -14.02 -1.56 4.90
N HIS A 50 -13.58 -1.03 3.76
CA HIS A 50 -13.95 0.27 3.19
C HIS A 50 -13.56 1.45 4.08
N ASP A 51 -12.41 1.36 4.76
CA ASP A 51 -11.86 2.45 5.57
C ASP A 51 -10.95 3.39 4.78
N GLY A 52 -10.63 3.07 3.51
CA GLY A 52 -9.74 3.84 2.66
C GLY A 52 -8.26 3.71 3.02
N LEU A 53 -7.92 2.80 3.94
CA LEU A 53 -6.58 2.45 4.37
C LEU A 53 -6.27 1.01 3.98
N VAL A 54 -5.05 0.57 4.29
CA VAL A 54 -4.64 -0.82 4.10
C VAL A 54 -4.15 -1.36 5.42
N ASN A 55 -4.91 -2.26 6.02
CA ASN A 55 -4.47 -2.99 7.21
C ASN A 55 -3.50 -4.13 6.83
N PHE A 56 -2.90 -4.77 7.83
CA PHE A 56 -1.91 -5.83 7.60
C PHE A 56 -2.44 -7.01 6.75
N THR A 57 -3.73 -7.33 6.82
CA THR A 57 -4.30 -8.42 6.02
C THR A 57 -4.42 -8.02 4.55
N GLU A 58 -4.93 -6.81 4.30
CA GLU A 58 -5.11 -6.26 2.96
C GLU A 58 -3.77 -5.99 2.27
N PHE A 59 -2.75 -5.61 3.04
CA PHE A 59 -1.38 -5.48 2.53
C PHE A 59 -0.84 -6.79 1.95
N LYS A 60 -1.12 -7.93 2.59
CA LYS A 60 -0.70 -9.24 2.06
C LYS A 60 -1.36 -9.51 0.72
N ASP A 61 -2.66 -9.22 0.61
CA ASP A 61 -3.40 -9.37 -0.64
C ASP A 61 -2.87 -8.42 -1.73
N MET A 62 -2.51 -7.19 -1.37
CA MET A 62 -1.91 -6.21 -2.28
C MET A 62 -0.57 -6.68 -2.83
N MET A 63 0.32 -7.20 -1.97
CA MET A 63 1.63 -7.71 -2.39
C MET A 63 1.50 -8.92 -3.33
N HIS A 64 0.49 -9.76 -3.13
CA HIS A 64 0.27 -10.96 -3.93
C HIS A 64 -0.41 -10.66 -5.28
N ASN A 65 -1.37 -9.72 -5.32
CA ASN A 65 -2.27 -9.56 -6.46
C ASN A 65 -2.11 -8.24 -7.23
N VAL A 66 -1.53 -7.20 -6.61
CA VAL A 66 -1.54 -5.84 -7.16
C VAL A 66 -0.14 -5.36 -7.53
N ILE A 67 0.83 -5.47 -6.61
CA ILE A 67 2.19 -4.92 -6.82
C ILE A 67 3.14 -5.92 -7.50
N VAL A 68 2.78 -7.21 -7.52
CA VAL A 68 3.53 -8.29 -8.19
C VAL A 68 5.03 -8.25 -7.86
N LEU A 69 5.40 -8.74 -6.66
CA LEU A 69 6.71 -9.38 -6.50
C LEU A 69 6.57 -10.82 -7.02
N ARG A 70 6.80 -11.04 -8.33
CA ARG A 70 7.13 -12.37 -8.84
C ARG A 70 8.62 -12.62 -8.73
#